data_AF-A0AAE3P1V3-F1
#
_entry.id   AF-A0AAE3P1V3-F1
#
_cell.length_a   1.000
_cell.length_b   1.000
_cell.length_c   1.000
_cell.angle_alpha   90.00
_cell.angle_beta   90.00
_cell.angle_gamma   90.00
#
_symmetry.space_group_name_H-M   'P 1'
#
loop_
_entity.id
_entity.type
_entity.pdbx_description
1 polymer ?
#
loop_
_entity_poly.entity_id
_entity_poly.type
_entity_poly.pdbx_seq_one_letter_code
_entity_poly.pdbx_strand_id
1 'polypeptide(L)' 'MASDQEKTIDVDKLLQNKLKSVSIGALENAVAKVVSDMVGEDYKCTISEVKYTLFSGADLHVKIELSYNPEK' A
#
# COMPACT_ATOMS: atom_id res chain seq x y z
N MET A 1 -41.01 -8.34 -25.04
CA MET A 1 -40.06 -8.89 -24.06
C MET A 1 -39.16 -7.75 -23.67
N ALA A 2 -39.25 -7.34 -22.41
CA ALA A 2 -38.58 -6.16 -21.87
C ALA A 2 -37.23 -6.57 -21.28
N SER A 3 -36.21 -5.77 -21.61
CA SER A 3 -35.08 -5.38 -20.75
C SER A 3 -34.18 -6.49 -20.19
N ASP A 4 -33.09 -6.79 -20.90
CA ASP A 4 -31.88 -7.41 -20.33
C ASP A 4 -30.60 -6.69 -20.82
N GLN A 5 -30.68 -5.37 -20.97
CA GLN A 5 -29.50 -4.52 -20.82
C GLN A 5 -29.18 -4.36 -19.32
N GLU A 6 -29.02 -5.46 -18.59
CA GLU A 6 -28.38 -5.45 -17.29
C GLU A 6 -26.89 -5.21 -17.52
N LYS A 7 -26.50 -3.94 -17.35
CA LYS A 7 -25.15 -3.43 -17.09
C LYS A 7 -24.08 -4.52 -17.10
N THR A 8 -23.48 -4.74 -18.26
CA THR A 8 -22.22 -5.50 -18.35
C THR A 8 -21.20 -4.73 -17.52
N ILE A 9 -20.98 -5.17 -16.29
CA ILE A 9 -19.97 -4.61 -15.41
C ILE A 9 -18.64 -4.81 -16.13
N ASP A 10 -17.96 -3.71 -16.43
CA ASP A 10 -16.65 -3.70 -17.06
C ASP A 10 -15.64 -4.21 -16.02
N VAL A 11 -15.50 -5.53 -15.93
CA VAL A 11 -14.68 -6.27 -14.97
C VAL A 11 -13.21 -5.81 -15.04
N ASP A 12 -12.74 -5.40 -16.22
CA ASP A 12 -11.42 -4.83 -16.46
C ASP A 12 -11.18 -3.52 -15.68
N LYS A 13 -12.22 -2.70 -15.47
CA LYS A 13 -12.15 -1.49 -14.65
C LYS A 13 -12.26 -1.76 -13.14
N LEU A 14 -12.77 -2.92 -12.74
CA LEU A 14 -13.03 -3.29 -11.34
C LEU A 14 -11.84 -4.00 -10.67
N LEU A 15 -10.94 -4.60 -11.46
CA LEU A 15 -9.81 -5.40 -10.99
C LEU A 15 -8.44 -4.72 -11.14
N GLN A 16 -8.37 -3.48 -11.65
CA GLN A 16 -7.11 -2.74 -11.69
C GLN A 16 -6.68 -2.38 -10.28
N ASN A 17 -5.82 -3.24 -9.72
CA ASN A 17 -5.17 -3.05 -8.44
C ASN A 17 -4.24 -1.83 -8.51
N LYS A 18 -4.80 -0.65 -8.17
CA LYS A 18 -4.09 0.63 -8.22
C LYS A 18 -2.88 0.68 -7.28
N LEU A 19 -2.81 -0.21 -6.28
CA LEU A 19 -1.63 -0.34 -5.42
C LEU A 19 -0.39 -0.74 -6.22
N LYS A 20 -0.55 -1.44 -7.36
CA LYS A 20 0.57 -1.73 -8.28
C LYS A 20 1.21 -0.49 -8.88
N SER A 21 0.49 0.64 -8.93
CA SER A 21 1.02 1.91 -9.41
C SER A 21 1.71 2.74 -8.32
N VAL A 22 1.59 2.32 -7.05
CA VAL A 22 2.19 3.03 -5.92
C VAL A 22 3.64 2.57 -5.75
N SER A 23 4.56 3.52 -5.61
CA SER A 23 5.95 3.22 -5.30
C SER A 23 6.08 2.65 -3.88
N ILE A 24 6.75 1.50 -3.76
CA ILE A 24 7.02 0.86 -2.45
C ILE A 24 7.83 1.78 -1.55
N GLY A 25 8.86 2.46 -2.10
CA GLY A 25 9.65 3.42 -1.32
C GLY A 25 8.84 4.63 -0.85
N ALA A 26 7.83 5.06 -1.63
CA ALA A 26 6.92 6.10 -1.17
C ALA A 26 6.04 5.62 -0.02
N LEU A 27 5.60 4.35 -0.07
CA LEU A 27 4.81 3.73 1.00
C LEU A 27 5.65 3.54 2.28
N GLU A 28 6.89 3.06 2.16
CA GLU A 28 7.85 2.96 3.25
C GLU A 28 8.07 4.32 3.93
N ASN A 29 8.35 5.37 3.15
CA ASN A 29 8.56 6.71 3.69
C ASN A 29 7.31 7.26 4.37
N ALA A 30 6.13 7.03 3.80
CA ALA A 30 4.86 7.48 4.40
C ALA A 30 4.60 6.79 5.74
N VAL A 31 4.79 5.47 5.81
CA VAL A 31 4.63 4.69 7.05
C VAL A 31 5.67 5.11 8.08
N ALA A 32 6.94 5.20 7.70
CA ALA A 32 8.04 5.65 8.56
C ALA A 32 7.75 7.03 9.18
N LYS A 33 7.28 7.97 8.35
CA LYS A 33 6.91 9.32 8.81
C LYS A 33 5.79 9.28 9.84
N VAL A 34 4.68 8.61 9.56
CA VAL A 34 3.54 8.55 10.49
C VAL A 34 3.95 7.93 11.82
N VAL A 35 4.71 6.85 11.80
CA VAL A 35 5.18 6.21 13.03
C VAL A 35 6.12 7.13 13.80
N SER A 36 7.05 7.80 13.11
CA SER A 36 7.97 8.75 13.74
C SER A 36 7.23 9.92 14.37
N ASP A 37 6.21 10.47 13.68
CA ASP A 37 5.38 11.57 14.18
C ASP A 37 4.56 11.14 15.41
N MET A 38 4.15 9.87 15.50
CA MET A 38 3.39 9.33 16.63
C MET A 38 4.24 9.02 17.85
N VAL A 39 5.47 8.56 17.66
CA VAL A 39 6.35 8.10 18.75
C VAL A 39 7.31 9.21 19.21
N GLY A 40 7.65 10.17 18.35
CA GLY A 40 8.60 11.25 18.63
C GLY A 40 10.07 10.87 18.41
N GLU A 41 10.33 9.69 17.83
CA GLU A 41 11.67 9.20 17.48
C GLU A 41 11.72 8.85 15.99
N ASP A 42 12.91 8.90 15.37
CA ASP A 42 13.04 8.56 13.95
C ASP A 42 12.94 7.04 13.74
N TYR A 43 11.94 6.61 12.98
CA TYR A 43 11.75 5.22 12.57
C TYR A 43 11.97 5.06 11.07
N LYS A 44 12.51 3.91 10.68
CA LYS A 44 12.59 3.44 9.30
C LYS A 44 11.57 2.33 9.08
N CYS A 45 10.99 2.32 7.89
CA CYS A 45 10.08 1.28 7.45
C CYS A 45 10.69 0.57 6.23
N THR A 46 10.63 -0.75 6.23
CA THR A 46 11.01 -1.60 5.10
C THR A 46 9.86 -2.53 4.76
N ILE A 47 9.47 -2.59 3.50
CA ILE A 47 8.47 -3.52 2.98
C ILE A 47 9.23 -4.66 2.32
N SER A 48 9.22 -5.82 2.98
CA SER A 48 9.99 -6.99 2.53
C SER A 48 9.27 -7.79 1.46
N GLU A 49 7.94 -7.74 1.44
CA GLU A 49 7.13 -8.52 0.52
C GLU A 49 5.82 -7.78 0.21
N VAL A 50 5.39 -7.83 -1.06
CA VAL A 50 4.07 -7.34 -1.50
C VAL A 50 3.39 -8.42 -2.33
N LYS A 51 2.28 -8.95 -1.82
CA LYS A 51 1.44 -9.93 -2.51
C LYS A 51 0.19 -9.25 -3.02
N TYR A 52 0.14 -8.98 -4.32
CA TYR A 52 -1.07 -8.46 -4.95
C TYR A 52 -2.09 -9.57 -5.14
N THR A 53 -3.30 -9.36 -4.63
CA THR A 53 -4.42 -10.28 -4.85
C THR A 53 -5.12 -9.96 -6.16
N LEU A 54 -5.80 -10.98 -6.71
CA LEU A 54 -6.61 -10.83 -7.93
C LEU A 54 -7.75 -9.81 -7.72
N PHE A 55 -8.25 -9.66 -6.49
CA PHE A 55 -9.40 -8.81 -6.15
C PHE A 55 -8.99 -7.41 -5.65
N SER A 56 -8.12 -6.72 -6.39
CA SER A 56 -7.72 -5.32 -6.15
C SER A 56 -7.00 -5.00 -4.82
N GLY A 57 -6.65 -6.01 -4.01
CA GLY A 57 -5.96 -5.84 -2.72
C GLY A 57 -4.46 -6.15 -2.79
N ALA A 58 -3.72 -5.76 -1.76
CA ALA A 58 -2.34 -6.20 -1.57
C ALA A 58 -2.08 -6.50 -0.10
N ASP A 59 -1.39 -7.60 0.16
CA ASP A 59 -0.84 -7.92 1.47
C ASP A 59 0.63 -7.50 1.51
N LEU A 60 1.02 -6.78 2.53
CA LEU A 60 2.38 -6.27 2.70
C LEU A 60 3.01 -6.84 3.97
N HIS A 61 4.23 -7.35 3.86
CA HIS A 61 5.05 -7.68 5.02
C HIS A 61 5.92 -6.47 5.35
N VAL A 62 5.56 -5.77 6.42
CA VAL A 62 6.17 -4.51 6.84
C VAL A 62 7.04 -4.72 8.07
N LYS A 63 8.26 -4.19 8.04
CA LYS A 63 9.19 -4.13 9.18
C LYS A 63 9.43 -2.67 9.53
N ILE A 64 9.20 -2.30 10.77
CA ILE A 64 9.43 -0.94 11.28
C ILE A 64 10.50 -1.02 12.37
N GLU A 65 11.54 -0.22 12.25
CA GLU A 65 12.71 -0.25 13.14
C GLU A 65 13.12 1.16 13.54
N LEU A 66 13.55 1.32 14.79
CA LEU A 66 14.11 2.57 15.26
C LEU A 66 15.36 2.89 14.45
N SER A 67 15.39 4.06 13.84
CA SER A 67 16.57 4.54 13.13
C SER A 67 17.43 5.31 14.11
N TYR A 68 18.52 4.68 14.57
CA TYR A 68 19.54 5.41 15.29
C TYR A 68 20.21 6.42 14.34
N ASN A 69 20.04 7.70 14.63
CA ASN A 69 20.71 8.77 13.90
C ASN A 69 21.69 9.46 14.87
N PRO A 70 22.99 9.11 14.84
CA PRO A 70 23.98 9.62 15.79
C PRO A 70 24.25 11.13 15.65
N GLU A 71 23.71 11.77 14.62
CA GLU A 71 23.88 13.20 14.30
C GLU A 71 22.68 14.07 14.70
N LYS A 72 21.66 13.50 15.36
CA LYS A 72 20.55 14.22 16.01
C LYS A 72 20.71 14.22 17.53
#